data_AF-B4WJW2-F1
#
_entry.id   AF-B4WJW2-F1
#
_cell.length_a   1.000
_cell.length_b   1.000
_cell.length_c   1.000
_cell.angle_alpha   90.00
_cell.angle_beta   90.00
_cell.angle_gamma   90.00
#
_symmetry.space_group_name_H-M   'P 1'
#
loop_
_entity.id
_entity.type
_entity.pdbx_description
1 polymer ?
#
loop_
_entity_poly.entity_id
_entity_poly.type
_entity_poly.pdbx_seq_one_letter_code
_entity_poly.pdbx_strand_id
1 'polypeptide(L)'
;MSAKSEKAAYQEAVEARVKALDAQVETLKAKAEIAKADAKVKYQAQLDELQVKQTELAAKLESMKGSAENAWEEIKVGVESAWSELQIAFDKAKAKFDDV
;
A
#
# COMPACT_ATOMS: atom_id res chain seq x y z
N MET A 1 -9.43 0.31 -26.98
CA MET A 1 -8.62 1.23 -26.16
C MET A 1 -7.16 1.01 -26.55
N SER A 2 -6.29 2.01 -26.49
CA SER A 2 -4.85 1.83 -26.73
C SER A 2 -4.16 1.46 -25.41
N ALA A 3 -3.08 0.68 -25.45
CA ALA A 3 -2.36 0.23 -24.25
C ALA A 3 -1.95 1.40 -23.33
N LYS A 4 -1.67 2.57 -23.91
CA LYS A 4 -1.46 3.83 -23.18
C LYS A 4 -2.62 4.24 -22.26
N SER A 5 -3.86 4.16 -22.75
CA SER A 5 -5.03 4.57 -21.95
C SER A 5 -5.36 3.55 -20.86
N GLU A 6 -5.15 2.26 -21.14
CA GLU A 6 -5.35 1.19 -20.16
C GLU A 6 -4.33 1.28 -19.02
N LYS A 7 -3.06 1.51 -19.37
CA LYS A 7 -1.99 1.77 -18.39
C LYS A 7 -2.31 3.00 -17.53
N ALA A 8 -2.73 4.11 -18.13
CA ALA A 8 -3.06 5.33 -17.40
C ALA A 8 -4.23 5.13 -16.43
N ALA A 9 -5.32 4.50 -16.90
CA ALA A 9 -6.47 4.20 -16.04
C ALA A 9 -6.10 3.26 -14.88
N TYR A 10 -5.23 2.27 -15.15
CA TYR A 10 -4.72 1.38 -14.11
C TYR A 10 -3.85 2.14 -13.09
N GLN A 11 -2.97 3.05 -13.53
CA GLN A 11 -2.16 3.89 -12.64
C GLN A 11 -3.03 4.72 -11.70
N GLU A 12 -4.02 5.42 -12.23
CA GLU A 12 -4.96 6.22 -11.43
C GLU A 12 -5.72 5.35 -10.42
N ALA A 13 -6.17 4.17 -10.85
CA ALA A 13 -6.88 3.25 -9.97
C ALA A 13 -6.01 2.76 -8.80
N VAL A 14 -4.75 2.40 -9.05
CA VAL A 14 -3.84 1.97 -7.97
C VAL A 14 -3.45 3.15 -7.09
N GLU A 15 -3.13 4.32 -7.66
CA GLU A 15 -2.82 5.53 -6.87
C GLU A 15 -3.98 5.93 -5.94
N ALA A 16 -5.22 5.84 -6.41
CA ALA A 16 -6.40 6.10 -5.58
C ALA A 16 -6.50 5.11 -4.41
N ARG A 17 -6.19 3.83 -4.66
CA ARG A 17 -6.17 2.80 -3.62
C ARG A 17 -5.04 3.04 -2.61
N VAL A 18 -3.85 3.43 -3.05
CA VAL A 18 -2.74 3.80 -2.15
C VAL A 18 -3.14 4.95 -1.25
N LYS A 19 -3.71 6.03 -1.81
CA LYS A 19 -4.20 7.17 -1.03
C LYS A 19 -5.28 6.78 -0.02
N ALA A 20 -6.16 5.86 -0.38
CA ALA A 20 -7.18 5.35 0.53
C ALA A 20 -6.58 4.53 1.68
N LEU A 21 -5.51 3.78 1.41
CA LEU A 21 -4.78 3.04 2.44
C LEU A 21 -4.01 4.00 3.36
N ASP A 22 -3.34 5.01 2.81
CA ASP A 22 -2.64 6.08 3.55
C ASP A 22 -3.51 6.69 4.64
N ALA A 23 -4.73 7.10 4.28
CA ALA A 23 -5.67 7.70 5.21
C ALA A 23 -6.04 6.73 6.36
N GLN A 24 -6.14 5.44 6.06
CA GLN A 24 -6.39 4.42 7.06
C GLN A 24 -5.17 4.16 7.95
N VAL A 25 -3.96 4.15 7.40
CA VAL A 25 -2.70 4.02 8.16
C VAL A 25 -2.56 5.19 9.13
N GLU A 26 -2.82 6.42 8.70
CA GLU A 26 -2.80 7.59 9.59
C GLU A 26 -3.84 7.48 10.72
N THR A 27 -5.01 6.89 10.43
CA THR A 27 -6.01 6.59 11.46
C THR A 27 -5.50 5.56 12.47
N LEU A 28 -4.86 4.48 12.01
CA LEU A 28 -4.25 3.48 12.88
C LEU A 28 -3.09 4.06 13.71
N LYS A 29 -2.31 4.95 13.13
CA LYS A 29 -1.22 5.68 13.81
C LYS A 29 -1.76 6.58 14.91
N ALA A 30 -2.82 7.34 14.66
CA ALA A 30 -3.48 8.13 15.69
C ALA A 30 -4.03 7.25 16.83
N LYS A 31 -4.60 6.07 16.50
CA LYS A 31 -5.02 5.08 17.50
C LYS A 31 -3.84 4.51 18.30
N ALA A 32 -2.68 4.31 17.66
CA ALA A 32 -1.48 3.81 18.33
C ALA A 32 -0.92 4.82 19.34
N GLU A 33 -0.97 6.11 19.01
CA GLU A 33 -0.48 7.18 19.89
C GLU A 33 -1.29 7.30 21.19
N ILE A 34 -2.59 6.98 21.16
CA ILE A 34 -3.46 6.97 22.35
C ILE A 34 -3.43 5.63 23.11
N ALA A 35 -2.78 4.61 22.56
CA ALA A 35 -2.72 3.29 23.17
C ALA A 35 -1.68 3.22 24.31
N LYS A 36 -1.79 2.21 25.18
CA LYS A 36 -0.83 1.94 26.25
C LYS A 36 0.58 1.69 25.67
N ALA A 37 1.62 1.97 26.45
CA ALA A 37 3.03 1.90 26.01
C ALA A 37 3.41 0.57 25.34
N ASP A 38 2.97 -0.57 25.87
CA ASP A 38 3.26 -1.89 25.29
C ASP A 38 2.56 -2.13 23.95
N ALA A 39 1.35 -1.58 23.79
CA ALA A 39 0.60 -1.65 22.54
C ALA A 39 1.22 -0.73 21.49
N LYS A 40 1.68 0.46 21.91
CA LYS A 40 2.38 1.43 21.05
C LYS A 40 3.60 0.82 20.34
N VAL A 41 4.45 0.07 21.04
CA VAL A 41 5.62 -0.58 20.42
C VAL A 41 5.21 -1.61 19.36
N LYS A 42 4.20 -2.45 19.66
CA LYS A 42 3.69 -3.44 18.70
C LYS A 42 3.06 -2.77 17.48
N TYR A 43 2.33 -1.67 17.69
CA TYR A 43 1.71 -0.91 16.61
C TYR A 43 2.72 -0.18 15.75
N GLN A 44 3.74 0.43 16.35
CA GLN A 44 4.82 1.08 15.62
C GLN A 44 5.49 0.11 14.64
N ALA A 45 5.81 -1.11 15.09
CA ALA A 45 6.40 -2.13 14.22
C ALA A 45 5.50 -2.50 13.02
N GLN A 46 4.18 -2.54 13.20
CA GLN A 46 3.23 -2.80 12.11
C GLN A 46 3.09 -1.60 11.16
N LEU A 47 3.10 -0.37 11.70
CA LEU A 47 3.08 0.86 10.89
C LEU A 47 4.35 0.99 10.04
N ASP A 48 5.51 0.66 10.61
CA ASP A 48 6.79 0.68 9.89
C ASP A 48 6.77 -0.35 8.75
N GLU A 49 6.26 -1.57 9.00
CA GLU A 49 6.07 -2.61 7.96
C GLU A 49 5.17 -2.13 6.82
N LEU A 50 4.05 -1.47 7.16
CA LEU A 50 3.14 -0.88 6.18
C LEU A 50 3.79 0.20 5.34
N GLN A 51 4.59 1.06 5.96
CA GLN A 51 5.28 2.15 5.27
C GLN A 51 6.34 1.62 4.29
N VAL A 52 7.05 0.55 4.65
CA VAL A 52 7.99 -0.14 3.74
C VAL A 52 7.24 -0.70 2.54
N LYS A 53 6.16 -1.46 2.77
CA LYS A 53 5.34 -2.07 1.70
C LYS A 53 4.73 -1.03 0.76
N GLN A 54 4.33 0.11 1.32
CA GLN A 54 3.81 1.22 0.54
C GLN A 54 4.89 1.86 -0.35
N THR A 55 6.10 2.03 0.19
CA THR A 55 7.24 2.56 -0.56
C THR A 55 7.62 1.60 -1.71
N GLU A 56 7.61 0.29 -1.47
CA GLU A 56 7.83 -0.74 -2.50
C GLU A 56 6.80 -0.63 -3.64
N LEU A 57 5.53 -0.47 -3.29
CA LEU A 57 4.46 -0.29 -4.26
C LEU A 57 4.60 1.02 -5.07
N ALA A 58 4.93 2.12 -4.39
CA ALA A 58 5.15 3.41 -5.04
C ALA A 58 6.30 3.34 -6.07
N ALA A 59 7.40 2.71 -5.71
CA ALA A 59 8.54 2.49 -6.62
C ALA A 59 8.15 1.64 -7.85
N LYS A 60 7.30 0.61 -7.67
CA LYS A 60 6.78 -0.19 -8.78
C LYS A 60 5.83 0.60 -9.68
N LEU A 61 4.98 1.44 -9.10
CA LEU A 61 4.11 2.34 -9.88
C LEU A 61 4.90 3.36 -10.69
N GLU A 62 5.97 3.91 -10.12
CA GLU A 62 6.87 4.81 -10.83
C GLU A 62 7.61 4.11 -11.97
N SER A 63 8.09 2.89 -11.73
CA SER A 63 8.67 2.03 -12.77
C SER A 63 7.67 1.75 -13.89
N MET A 64 6.40 1.51 -13.52
CA MET A 64 5.32 1.33 -14.49
C MET A 64 5.09 2.61 -15.29
N LYS A 65 5.20 3.82 -14.72
CA LYS A 65 5.09 5.08 -15.48
C LYS A 65 6.15 5.17 -16.57
N GLY A 66 7.40 4.85 -16.25
CA GLY A 66 8.52 4.88 -17.21
C GLY A 66 8.53 3.77 -18.26
N SER A 67 7.71 2.72 -18.10
CA SER A 67 7.76 1.55 -18.99
C SER A 67 7.12 1.75 -20.36
N ALA A 68 7.55 0.96 -21.35
CA ALA A 68 6.90 0.89 -22.65
C ALA A 68 5.54 0.17 -22.60
N GLU A 69 4.69 0.42 -23.60
CA GLU A 69 3.33 -0.16 -23.73
C GLU A 69 3.30 -1.68 -23.91
N ASN A 70 4.43 -2.32 -24.21
CA ASN A 70 4.57 -3.78 -24.29
C ASN A 70 5.15 -4.42 -23.03
N ALA A 71 5.65 -3.63 -22.08
CA ALA A 71 6.32 -4.11 -20.86
C ALA A 71 5.50 -3.83 -19.58
N TRP A 72 4.46 -2.99 -19.65
CA TRP A 72 3.67 -2.63 -18.48
C TRP A 72 2.83 -3.78 -17.91
N GLU A 73 2.46 -4.79 -18.71
CA GLU A 73 1.71 -5.94 -18.23
C GLU A 73 2.51 -6.80 -17.24
N GLU A 74 3.81 -6.98 -17.47
CA GLU A 74 4.70 -7.69 -16.54
C GLU A 74 4.89 -6.88 -15.26
N ILE A 75 5.07 -5.56 -15.37
CA ILE A 75 5.19 -4.67 -14.21
C ILE A 75 3.89 -4.64 -13.41
N LYS A 76 2.73 -4.69 -14.08
CA LYS A 76 1.41 -4.76 -13.45
C LYS A 76 1.31 -5.95 -12.52
N VAL A 77 1.76 -7.13 -12.92
CA VAL A 77 1.80 -8.32 -12.03
C VAL A 77 2.62 -8.04 -10.78
N GLY A 78 3.77 -7.38 -10.94
CA GLY A 78 4.61 -6.95 -9.82
C GLY A 78 3.93 -5.94 -8.88
N VAL A 79 3.15 -5.00 -9.43
CA VAL A 79 2.33 -4.02 -8.70
C VAL A 79 1.20 -4.71 -7.95
N GLU A 80 0.48 -5.64 -8.57
CA GLU A 80 -0.61 -6.39 -7.95
C GLU A 80 -0.10 -7.26 -6.79
N SER A 81 1.05 -7.90 -6.94
CA SER A 81 1.68 -8.67 -5.86
C SER A 81 2.04 -7.77 -4.68
N ALA A 82 2.68 -6.62 -4.92
CA ALA A 82 3.02 -5.68 -3.86
C ALA A 82 1.78 -5.08 -3.18
N TRP A 83 0.73 -4.78 -3.95
CA TRP A 83 -0.56 -4.34 -3.42
C TRP A 83 -1.20 -5.40 -2.51
N SER A 84 -1.20 -6.66 -2.95
CA SER A 84 -1.73 -7.78 -2.16
C SER A 84 -0.99 -7.94 -0.83
N GLU A 85 0.35 -7.90 -0.86
CA GLU A 85 1.16 -7.96 0.35
C GLU A 85 0.90 -6.78 1.30
N LEU A 86 0.79 -5.57 0.77
CA LEU A 86 0.46 -4.38 1.53
C LEU A 86 -0.92 -4.50 2.19
N GLN A 87 -1.91 -5.01 1.46
CA GLN A 87 -3.26 -5.22 1.98
C GLN A 87 -3.27 -6.27 3.09
N ILE A 88 -2.53 -7.37 2.93
CA ILE A 88 -2.38 -8.40 3.97
C ILE A 88 -1.73 -7.83 5.23
N ALA A 89 -0.68 -7.02 5.09
CA ALA A 89 -0.04 -6.35 6.21
C ALA A 89 -1.01 -5.40 6.91
N PHE A 90 -1.84 -4.69 6.13
CA PHE A 90 -2.82 -3.73 6.66
C PHE A 90 -3.93 -4.43 7.44
N ASP A 91 -4.48 -5.50 6.87
CA ASP A 91 -5.52 -6.30 7.54
C ASP A 91 -4.99 -6.93 8.83
N LYS A 92 -3.74 -7.41 8.83
CA LYS A 92 -3.07 -7.90 10.05
C LYS A 92 -2.90 -6.80 11.09
N ALA A 93 -2.40 -5.63 10.69
CA ALA A 93 -2.23 -4.51 11.59
C ALA A 93 -3.58 -4.12 12.22
N LYS A 94 -4.60 -3.92 11.38
CA LYS A 94 -5.96 -3.60 11.80
C LYS A 94 -6.55 -4.64 12.76
N ALA A 95 -6.42 -5.93 12.44
CA ALA A 95 -6.92 -6.99 13.32
C ALA A 95 -6.28 -6.94 14.71
N LYS A 96 -4.98 -6.60 14.82
CA LYS A 96 -4.32 -6.40 16.11
C LYS A 96 -4.79 -5.16 16.87
N PHE A 97 -5.30 -4.14 16.18
CA PHE A 97 -5.92 -2.98 16.83
C PHE A 97 -7.34 -3.28 17.33
N ASP A 98 -8.08 -4.14 16.64
CA ASP A 98 -9.45 -4.51 17.01
C ASP A 98 -9.48 -5.56 18.17
N ASP A 99 -8.35 -6.23 18.45
CA ASP A 99 -8.20 -7.25 19.50
C ASP A 99 -7.74 -6.68 20.87
N VAL A 100 -7.67 -5.34 21.01
CA VAL A 100 -7.25 -4.61 22.24
C VAL A 100 -8.39 -3.78 22.80
#